data_AF-A0A6L6HMI1-F1
#
_entry.id   AF-A0A6L6HMI1-F1
#
_cell.length_a   1.000
_cell.length_b   1.000
_cell.length_c   1.000
_cell.angle_alpha   90.00
_cell.angle_beta   90.00
_cell.angle_gamma   90.00
#
_symmetry.space_group_name_H-M   'P 1'
#
loop_
_entity.id
_entity.type
_entity.pdbx_description
1 polymer ?
#
loop_
_entity_poly.entity_id
_entity_poly.type
_entity_poly.pdbx_seq_one_letter_code
_entity_poly.pdbx_strand_id
1 'polypeptide(L)'
;MERPLADNVQQQLLIEQRVANESKSQLVAYLLAILLWGLGVHRMYLGRWASGIIMLALSGIGMLTAPILIGWIPLAFAWVWAFIDLFLIPGMIRNDQAVIRQRLMAGRW
;
A
#
# COMPACT_ATOMS: atom_id res chain seq x y z
N MET A 1 -35.40 22.53 17.01
CA MET A 1 -33.98 22.93 17.14
C MET A 1 -33.08 21.76 16.72
N GLU A 2 -33.25 21.23 15.50
CA GLU A 2 -32.64 19.95 15.05
C GLU A 2 -31.49 20.13 14.04
N ARG A 3 -31.19 21.38 13.66
CA ARG A 3 -30.17 21.72 12.66
C ARG A 3 -28.73 21.28 12.96
N PRO A 4 -28.22 21.24 14.22
CA PRO A 4 -26.80 20.92 14.44
C PRO A 4 -26.43 19.47 14.11
N LEU A 5 -27.38 18.53 14.09
CA LEU A 5 -27.07 17.13 13.77
C LEU A 5 -26.89 16.91 12.26
N ALA A 6 -27.73 17.55 11.44
CA ALA A 6 -27.66 17.45 9.98
C ALA A 6 -26.35 18.02 9.43
N ASP A 7 -25.93 19.17 9.96
CA ASP A 7 -24.70 19.85 9.53
C ASP A 7 -23.45 19.02 9.86
N ASN A 8 -23.39 18.42 11.06
CA ASN A 8 -22.29 17.54 11.46
C ASN A 8 -22.21 16.26 10.61
N VAL A 9 -23.36 15.64 10.30
CA VAL A 9 -23.40 14.43 9.46
C VAL A 9 -22.97 14.74 8.03
N GLN A 10 -23.41 15.87 7.46
CA GLN A 10 -22.97 16.32 6.14
C GLN A 10 -21.46 16.59 6.11
N GLN A 11 -20.91 17.25 7.13
CA GLN A 11 -19.47 17.48 7.24
C GLN A 11 -18.68 16.17 7.34
N GLN A 12 -19.16 15.20 8.11
CA GLN A 12 -18.54 13.87 8.21
C GLN A 12 -18.58 13.12 6.87
N LEU A 13 -19.71 13.16 6.16
CA LEU A 13 -19.84 12.57 4.82
C LEU A 13 -18.87 13.17 3.82
N LEU A 14 -18.71 14.50 3.82
CA LEU A 14 -17.75 15.18 2.94
C LEU A 14 -16.29 14.79 3.25
N ILE A 15 -15.96 14.64 4.53
CA ILE A 15 -14.63 14.18 4.97
C ILE A 15 -14.40 12.74 4.52
N GLU A 16 -15.34 11.83 4.74
CA GLU A 16 -15.21 10.43 4.30
C GLU A 16 -15.10 10.32 2.77
N GLN A 17 -15.89 11.10 2.02
CA GLN A 17 -15.77 11.18 0.56
C GLN A 17 -14.38 11.65 0.13
N ARG A 18 -13.83 12.67 0.81
CA ARG A 18 -12.52 13.19 0.48
C ARG A 18 -11.39 12.24 0.87
N VAL A 19 -11.49 11.59 2.03
CA VAL A 19 -10.58 10.51 2.43
C VAL A 19 -10.62 9.41 1.38
N ALA A 20 -11.80 8.94 0.97
CA ALA A 20 -11.94 7.90 -0.05
C ALA A 20 -11.33 8.30 -1.41
N ASN A 21 -11.47 9.58 -1.79
CA ASN A 21 -10.94 10.10 -3.05
C ASN A 21 -9.41 10.33 -3.01
N GLU A 22 -8.85 10.78 -1.88
CA GLU A 22 -7.41 10.96 -1.69
C GLU A 22 -6.68 9.65 -1.31
N SER A 23 -7.42 8.62 -0.87
CA SER A 23 -6.87 7.30 -0.54
C SER A 23 -6.28 6.62 -1.77
N LYS A 24 -5.16 5.92 -1.57
CA LYS A 24 -4.61 5.02 -2.59
C LYS A 24 -5.60 3.87 -2.86
N SER A 25 -5.76 3.50 -4.14
CA SER A 25 -6.68 2.43 -4.51
C SER A 25 -6.15 1.07 -4.07
N GLN A 26 -6.90 0.43 -3.17
CA GLN A 26 -6.60 -0.93 -2.70
C GLN A 26 -6.58 -1.93 -3.86
N LEU A 27 -7.52 -1.78 -4.80
CA LEU A 27 -7.63 -2.66 -5.96
C LEU A 27 -6.37 -2.55 -6.84
N VAL A 28 -5.85 -1.34 -7.04
CA VAL A 28 -4.61 -1.12 -7.78
C VAL A 28 -3.42 -1.75 -7.04
N ALA A 29 -3.34 -1.63 -5.72
CA ALA A 29 -2.28 -2.27 -4.94
C ALA A 29 -2.29 -3.81 -5.08
N TYR A 30 -3.47 -4.44 -5.03
CA TYR A 30 -3.60 -5.89 -5.26
C TYR A 30 -3.28 -6.29 -6.71
N LEU A 31 -3.73 -5.51 -7.69
CA LEU A 31 -3.40 -5.75 -9.10
C LEU A 31 -1.89 -5.68 -9.34
N LEU A 32 -1.21 -4.67 -8.79
CA LEU A 32 0.25 -4.56 -8.86
C LEU A 32 0.92 -5.73 -8.12
N ALA A 33 0.40 -6.15 -6.97
CA ALA A 33 0.98 -7.27 -6.23
C ALA A 33 0.85 -8.59 -6.99
N ILE A 34 -0.26 -8.84 -7.70
CA ILE A 34 -0.45 -10.07 -8.48
C ILE A 34 0.33 -10.02 -9.79
N LEU A 35 0.32 -8.88 -10.50
CA LEU A 35 0.95 -8.73 -11.80
C LEU A 35 2.48 -8.60 -11.70
N LEU A 36 2.99 -7.92 -10.66
CA LEU A 36 4.40 -7.63 -10.44
C LEU A 36 4.97 -8.36 -9.22
N TRP A 37 4.36 -9.48 -8.81
CA TRP A 37 4.66 -10.34 -7.65
C TRP A 37 6.05 -10.16 -6.99
N GLY A 38 7.14 -10.37 -7.74
CA GLY A 38 8.51 -10.29 -7.22
C GLY A 38 9.21 -8.93 -7.36
N LEU A 39 8.69 -8.00 -8.16
CA LEU A 39 9.38 -6.74 -8.47
C LEU A 39 9.24 -5.66 -7.38
N GLY A 40 8.37 -5.84 -6.38
CA GLY A 40 8.24 -4.90 -5.27
C GLY A 40 7.55 -3.57 -5.61
N VAL A 41 6.98 -3.45 -6.81
CA VAL A 41 6.35 -2.21 -7.31
C VAL A 41 5.07 -1.87 -6.55
N HIS A 42 4.34 -2.87 -6.04
CA HIS A 42 3.16 -2.65 -5.18
C HIS A 42 3.51 -1.90 -3.89
N ARG A 43 4.68 -2.14 -3.30
CA ARG A 43 5.18 -1.39 -2.13
C ARG A 43 5.58 0.04 -2.48
N MET A 44 6.15 0.25 -3.65
CA MET A 44 6.49 1.60 -4.14
C MET A 44 5.23 2.44 -4.38
N TYR A 45 4.16 1.83 -4.90
CA TYR A 45 2.85 2.48 -5.08
C TYR A 45 2.22 2.92 -3.76
N LEU A 46 2.38 2.12 -2.70
CA LEU A 46 1.94 2.43 -1.34
C LEU A 46 2.87 3.42 -0.61
N GLY A 47 3.83 4.06 -1.31
CA GLY A 47 4.74 5.04 -0.72
C GLY A 47 5.90 4.45 0.07
N ARG A 48 6.07 3.12 0.08
CA ARG A 48 7.09 2.40 0.85
C ARG A 48 8.31 2.07 0.01
N TRP A 49 8.89 3.11 -0.59
CA TRP A 49 10.00 3.05 -1.56
C TRP A 49 11.20 2.24 -1.11
N ALA A 50 11.70 2.47 0.12
CA ALA A 50 12.87 1.77 0.65
C ALA A 50 12.69 0.25 0.58
N SER A 51 11.53 -0.24 1.01
CA SER A 51 11.27 -1.67 1.01
C SER A 51 10.92 -2.25 -0.36
N GLY A 52 10.32 -1.47 -1.26
CA GLY A 52 10.13 -1.87 -2.66
C GLY A 52 11.46 -2.02 -3.40
N ILE A 53 12.41 -1.10 -3.16
CA ILE A 53 13.76 -1.17 -3.74
C ILE A 53 14.52 -2.38 -3.21
N ILE A 54 14.43 -2.69 -1.92
CA ILE A 54 15.05 -3.90 -1.35
C ILE A 54 14.50 -5.15 -2.03
N MET A 55 13.18 -5.23 -2.23
CA MET A 55 12.54 -6.38 -2.89
C MET A 55 12.95 -6.48 -4.36
N LEU A 56 13.05 -5.36 -5.07
CA LEU A 56 13.52 -5.30 -6.45
C LEU A 56 14.99 -5.72 -6.57
N ALA A 57 15.84 -5.27 -5.65
CA ALA A 57 17.24 -5.68 -5.60
C ALA A 57 17.39 -7.17 -5.27
N LEU A 58 16.61 -7.69 -4.31
CA LEU A 58 16.63 -9.10 -3.94
C LEU A 58 16.19 -10.00 -5.09
N SER A 59 15.09 -9.65 -5.76
CA SER A 59 14.59 -10.37 -6.93
C SER A 59 15.51 -10.23 -8.13
N GLY A 60 16.09 -9.05 -8.37
CA GLY A 60 17.04 -8.81 -9.44
C GLY A 60 18.35 -9.59 -9.27
N ILE A 61 18.95 -9.53 -8.08
CA ILE A 61 20.15 -10.32 -7.73
C ILE A 61 19.84 -11.80 -7.78
N GLY A 62 18.68 -12.23 -7.25
CA GLY A 62 18.26 -13.61 -7.32
C GLY A 62 18.07 -14.10 -8.75
N MET A 63 17.54 -13.26 -9.65
CA MET A 63 17.37 -13.62 -11.06
C MET A 63 18.70 -13.70 -11.80
N LEU A 64 19.64 -12.79 -11.51
CA LEU A 64 21.01 -12.83 -12.04
C LEU A 64 21.81 -14.04 -11.58
N THR A 65 21.57 -14.51 -10.35
CA THR A 65 22.25 -15.66 -9.75
C THR A 65 21.49 -16.98 -9.92
N ALA A 66 20.26 -16.94 -10.48
CA ALA A 66 19.43 -18.12 -10.77
C ALA A 66 20.09 -19.15 -11.71
N PRO A 67 20.88 -18.75 -12.75
CA PRO A 67 21.60 -19.70 -13.60
C PRO A 67 22.64 -20.53 -12.84
N ILE A 68 23.13 -20.04 -11.69
CA ILE A 68 24.13 -20.70 -10.84
C ILE A 68 23.44 -21.59 -9.79
N LEU A 69 22.12 -21.81 -9.88
CA LEU A 69 21.28 -22.54 -8.92
C LEU A 69 21.17 -21.88 -7.52
N ILE A 70 22.08 -20.97 -7.16
CA ILE A 70 22.09 -20.23 -5.88
C ILE A 70 20.95 -19.19 -5.81
N GLY A 71 20.58 -18.57 -6.93
CA GLY A 71 19.57 -17.52 -6.98
C GLY A 71 18.14 -17.97 -6.66
N TRP A 72 17.87 -19.28 -6.60
CA TRP A 72 16.56 -19.81 -6.23
C TRP A 72 16.19 -19.52 -4.77
N ILE A 73 17.17 -19.45 -3.86
CA ILE A 73 16.94 -19.14 -2.44
C ILE A 73 16.37 -17.72 -2.26
N PRO A 74 17.02 -16.65 -2.77
CA PRO A 74 16.48 -15.30 -2.68
C PRO A 74 15.17 -15.13 -3.45
N LEU A 75 14.96 -15.85 -4.57
CA LEU A 75 13.69 -15.85 -5.29
C LEU A 75 12.55 -16.46 -4.46
N ALA A 76 12.79 -17.60 -3.83
CA ALA A 76 11.81 -18.25 -2.95
C ALA A 76 11.48 -17.36 -1.75
N PHE A 77 12.48 -16.70 -1.17
CA PHE A 77 12.27 -15.74 -0.09
C PHE A 77 11.46 -14.52 -0.55
N ALA A 78 11.78 -13.95 -1.73
CA ALA A 78 11.01 -12.85 -2.31
C ALA A 78 9.55 -13.26 -2.58
N TRP A 79 9.31 -14.51 -3.00
CA TRP A 79 7.98 -15.07 -3.21
C TRP A 79 7.18 -15.21 -1.91
N VAL A 80 7.78 -15.78 -0.86
CA VAL A 80 7.13 -15.87 0.46
C VAL A 80 6.86 -14.49 1.03
N TRP A 81 7.81 -13.56 0.87
CA TRP A 81 7.63 -12.18 1.29
C TRP A 81 6.48 -11.51 0.52
N ALA A 82 6.39 -11.66 -0.80
CA ALA A 82 5.27 -11.15 -1.60
C ALA A 82 3.91 -11.69 -1.12
N PHE A 83 3.88 -12.98 -0.76
CA PHE A 83 2.68 -13.61 -0.21
C PHE A 83 2.28 -13.02 1.15
N ILE A 84 3.25 -12.81 2.05
CA ILE A 84 3.03 -12.12 3.33
C ILE A 84 2.52 -10.70 3.09
N ASP A 85 3.07 -10.02 2.08
CA ASP A 85 2.70 -8.65 1.76
C ASP A 85 1.23 -8.50 1.36
N LEU A 86 0.64 -9.53 0.74
CA LEU A 86 -0.79 -9.58 0.43
C LEU A 86 -1.66 -9.35 1.67
N PHE A 87 -1.23 -9.87 2.82
CA PHE A 87 -1.89 -9.67 4.11
C PHE A 87 -1.55 -8.33 4.77
N LEU A 88 -0.40 -7.72 4.45
CA LEU A 88 -0.03 -6.40 4.96
C LEU A 88 -0.71 -5.25 4.21
N ILE A 89 -1.05 -5.41 2.92
CA ILE A 89 -1.75 -4.38 2.11
C ILE A 89 -2.95 -3.76 2.83
N PRO A 90 -3.93 -4.53 3.35
CA PRO A 90 -5.09 -3.95 4.03
C PRO A 90 -4.73 -3.23 5.33
N GLY A 91 -3.61 -3.58 5.98
CA GLY A 91 -3.12 -2.86 7.16
C GLY A 91 -2.50 -1.51 6.80
N MET A 92 -1.71 -1.48 5.72
CA MET A 92 -1.06 -0.26 5.23
C MET A 92 -2.07 0.80 4.80
N ILE A 93 -3.09 0.40 4.04
CA ILE A 93 -4.11 1.31 3.53
C ILE A 93 -4.94 1.92 4.68
N ARG A 94 -5.24 1.13 5.72
CA ARG A 94 -5.95 1.62 6.91
C ARG A 94 -5.15 2.69 7.66
N ASN A 95 -3.84 2.53 7.76
CA ASN A 95 -2.97 3.54 8.36
C ASN A 95 -2.92 4.83 7.52
N ASP A 96 -2.81 4.72 6.20
CA ASP A 96 -2.79 5.88 5.30
C ASP A 96 -4.11 6.67 5.39
N GLN A 97 -5.25 5.97 5.43
CA GLN A 97 -6.57 6.59 5.63
C GLN A 97 -6.68 7.32 6.96
N ALA A 98 -6.15 6.74 8.04
CA ALA A 98 -6.13 7.38 9.35
C ALA A 98 -5.31 8.68 9.35
N VAL A 99 -4.17 8.69 8.65
CA VAL A 99 -3.32 9.89 8.52
C VAL A 99 -4.01 10.97 7.69
N ILE A 100 -4.64 10.62 6.55
CA ILE A 100 -5.39 11.58 5.72
C ILE A 100 -6.56 12.16 6.54
N ARG A 101 -7.31 11.31 7.23
CA ARG A 101 -8.41 11.72 8.12
C ARG A 101 -7.94 12.71 9.19
N GLN A 102 -6.81 12.42 9.86
CA GLN A 102 -6.23 13.32 10.86
C GLN A 102 -5.81 14.67 10.26
N ARG A 103 -5.22 14.69 9.06
CA ARG A 103 -4.83 15.93 8.37
C ARG A 103 -6.04 16.80 8.03
N LEU A 104 -7.11 16.19 7.51
CA LEU A 104 -8.37 16.86 7.19
C LEU A 104 -9.04 17.43 8.46
N MET A 105 -9.02 16.67 9.57
CA MET A 105 -9.54 17.13 10.86
C MET A 105 -8.71 18.25 11.49
N ALA A 106 -7.39 18.25 11.28
CA ALA A 106 -6.49 19.25 11.84
C ALA A 106 -6.44 20.57 11.04
N GLY A 107 -7.16 20.68 9.92
CA GLY A 107 -7.21 21.89 9.08
C GLY A 107 -5.85 22.31 8.51
N ARG A 108 -4.88 21.38 8.48
CA ARG A 108 -3.51 21.63 8.04
C ARG A 108 -3.42 21.30 6.54
N TRP A 109 -3.68 22.31 5.72
CA TRP A 109 -3.55 22.30 4.26
C TRP A 109 -2.16 22.79 3.85
#